data_AF-A0A1H2JG65-F1
#
_entry.id   AF-A0A1H2JG65-F1
#
_cell.length_a   1.000
_cell.length_b   1.000
_cell.length_c   1.000
_cell.angle_alpha   90.00
_cell.angle_beta   90.00
_cell.angle_gamma   90.00
#
_symmetry.space_group_name_H-M   'P 1'
#
loop_
_entity.id
_entity.type
_entity.pdbx_description
1 polymer ?
#
loop_
_entity_poly.entity_id
_entity_poly.type
_entity_poly.pdbx_seq_one_letter_code
_entity_poly.pdbx_strand_id
1 'polypeptide(L)'
;MMKTLAMKCTGCDVCVKECAFLQYYGNPGKIAADFYAGRANELISFECSLCGLCSSLCPKHIDPCKVFFQMRNAVWTQTGKIMPEHKAILAYEKKGLSKRYSLYKLPDACTTVFFPGCTFTGTRTKRTEQIYSWLKNKIPGIGIVLDCCAKPSHDLGRDDFFNKNFLALEHFLYDNKVKTVITACPNCYTVFSTYSKKLKTKSIYEILAKQQRTATNKLIGCVTVHDPCVTRFETDMHNYVRKLLTDNGLEIKEMKHCREKTVCCGEGGSVLFVAPDFASNWGNTRKKEAADKRIITYCAGCCSLLGKTVQTDHVLDLLFEPEKTMQGSVKPSSAPFTYFHRLNLKRKLKKQAKHDVMEKVYFPVEHQRMTKIFKVLIMVILAAGVAGIKMTGAEEIFNQEAIQTYINGFGSLAPLVYMIIVAFSPVFFLPGAPFIIAGGLIFGPFQGVVYGITGATSGACLAFLVSRYVASEWIESKLTNPSWLKLKRQTEKHGWKIVAITRLVPLVPFNLLSYALGLTRIKFTTYFITSFICMLPGCIGYILLSGSVLEVLQGKLSIKFFAGLGIIILLSLIPVFFKKIKPEDL
;
A
#
# COMPACT_ATOMS: atom_id res chain seq x y z
N MET A 1 -13.58 3.64 -23.72
CA MET A 1 -14.18 4.33 -22.56
C MET A 1 -13.34 5.50 -22.07
N MET A 2 -12.02 5.37 -21.87
CA MET A 2 -11.13 6.52 -21.57
C MET A 2 -11.21 7.63 -22.63
N LYS A 3 -11.07 7.27 -23.92
CA LYS A 3 -11.29 8.17 -25.06
C LYS A 3 -12.67 8.85 -25.03
N THR A 4 -13.70 8.11 -24.62
CA THR A 4 -15.08 8.61 -24.51
C THR A 4 -15.21 9.67 -23.41
N LEU A 5 -14.62 9.46 -22.23
CA LEU A 5 -14.61 10.47 -21.18
C LEU A 5 -13.81 11.71 -21.61
N ALA A 6 -12.64 11.52 -22.22
CA ALA A 6 -11.82 12.62 -22.72
C ALA A 6 -12.59 13.51 -23.72
N MET A 7 -13.38 12.91 -24.62
CA MET A 7 -14.18 13.66 -25.61
C MET A 7 -15.46 14.28 -25.02
N LYS A 8 -16.14 13.58 -24.10
CA LYS A 8 -17.44 14.02 -23.58
C LYS A 8 -17.33 14.98 -22.39
N CYS A 9 -16.21 15.00 -21.69
CA CYS A 9 -16.03 15.90 -20.55
C CYS A 9 -15.92 17.35 -21.03
N THR A 10 -16.74 18.24 -20.48
CA THR A 10 -16.82 19.65 -20.89
C THR A 10 -15.80 20.56 -20.20
N GLY A 11 -15.00 20.06 -19.26
CA GLY A 11 -14.09 20.92 -18.49
C GLY A 11 -14.77 21.82 -17.46
N CYS A 12 -16.04 21.57 -17.09
CA CYS A 12 -16.82 22.47 -16.21
C CYS A 12 -16.37 22.53 -14.74
N ASP A 13 -15.46 21.66 -14.31
CA ASP A 13 -14.84 21.64 -12.98
C ASP A 13 -15.77 21.56 -11.75
N VAL A 14 -17.05 21.24 -11.93
CA VAL A 14 -18.00 21.01 -10.82
C VAL A 14 -17.49 19.91 -9.88
N CYS A 15 -17.05 18.77 -10.43
CA CYS A 15 -16.48 17.68 -9.62
C CYS A 15 -15.09 18.00 -9.05
N VAL A 16 -14.36 18.93 -9.68
CA VAL A 16 -13.03 19.36 -9.21
C VAL A 16 -13.20 20.12 -7.90
N LYS A 17 -14.17 21.04 -7.81
CA LYS A 17 -14.42 21.83 -6.60
C LYS A 17 -14.68 21.01 -5.34
N GLU A 18 -15.29 19.84 -5.46
CA GLU A 18 -15.69 18.99 -4.32
C GLU A 18 -14.75 17.79 -4.07
N CYS A 19 -13.64 17.66 -4.82
CA CYS A 19 -12.77 16.48 -4.72
C CYS A 19 -11.29 16.82 -4.57
N ALA A 20 -10.72 16.56 -3.38
CA ALA A 20 -9.31 16.84 -3.08
C ALA A 20 -8.33 16.23 -4.11
N PHE A 21 -8.61 15.03 -4.59
CA PHE A 21 -7.81 14.38 -5.65
C PHE A 21 -7.88 15.15 -6.97
N LEU A 22 -9.07 15.59 -7.39
CA LEU A 22 -9.24 16.34 -8.63
C LEU A 22 -8.79 17.80 -8.49
N GLN A 23 -8.89 18.41 -7.30
CA GLN A 23 -8.29 19.73 -7.04
C GLN A 23 -6.78 19.71 -7.25
N TYR A 24 -6.13 18.58 -6.91
CA TYR A 24 -4.70 18.42 -7.07
C TYR A 24 -4.30 18.09 -8.52
N TYR A 25 -4.99 17.14 -9.17
CA TYR A 25 -4.62 16.65 -10.50
C TYR A 25 -5.34 17.33 -11.67
N GLY A 26 -6.38 18.11 -11.39
CA GLY A 26 -7.21 18.76 -12.38
C GLY A 26 -8.36 17.89 -12.91
N ASN A 27 -8.87 18.30 -14.06
CA ASN A 27 -10.11 17.78 -14.62
C ASN A 27 -10.01 16.28 -15.03
N PRO A 28 -11.02 15.45 -14.73
CA PRO A 28 -11.00 14.01 -15.07
C PRO A 28 -10.91 13.72 -16.57
N GLY A 29 -11.45 14.59 -17.43
CA GLY A 29 -11.34 14.46 -18.88
C GLY A 29 -9.90 14.58 -19.37
N LYS A 30 -9.16 15.57 -18.84
CA LYS A 30 -7.74 15.76 -19.13
C LYS A 30 -6.90 14.59 -18.62
N ILE A 31 -7.14 14.15 -17.38
CA ILE A 31 -6.44 12.99 -16.81
C ILE A 31 -6.64 11.75 -17.69
N ALA A 32 -7.87 11.49 -18.14
CA ALA A 32 -8.17 10.37 -19.02
C ALA A 32 -7.52 10.49 -20.41
N ALA A 33 -7.45 11.70 -20.97
CA ALA A 33 -6.79 11.97 -22.23
C ALA A 33 -5.28 11.72 -22.14
N ASP A 34 -4.64 12.23 -21.08
CA ASP A 34 -3.20 12.07 -20.86
C ASP A 34 -2.82 10.63 -20.55
N PHE A 35 -3.65 9.90 -19.80
CA PHE A 35 -3.44 8.46 -19.58
C PHE A 35 -3.59 7.66 -20.88
N TYR A 36 -4.64 7.94 -21.67
CA TYR A 36 -4.83 7.27 -22.96
C TYR A 36 -3.67 7.50 -23.94
N ALA A 37 -3.06 8.68 -23.90
CA ALA A 37 -1.92 9.01 -24.74
C ALA A 37 -0.55 8.57 -24.16
N GLY A 38 -0.52 7.81 -23.06
CA GLY A 38 0.71 7.36 -22.42
C GLY A 38 1.53 8.46 -21.73
N ARG A 39 0.93 9.64 -21.49
CA ARG A 39 1.59 10.80 -20.87
C ARG A 39 1.36 10.91 -19.35
N ALA A 40 0.37 10.20 -18.81
CA ALA A 40 0.07 10.22 -17.38
C ALA A 40 0.77 9.08 -16.63
N ASN A 41 1.22 9.37 -15.40
CA ASN A 41 1.78 8.36 -14.51
C ASN A 41 0.70 7.38 -14.04
N GLU A 42 0.95 6.08 -14.14
CA GLU A 42 0.08 5.00 -13.69
C GLU A 42 -0.42 5.16 -12.24
N LEU A 43 0.41 5.74 -11.36
CA LEU A 43 0.11 6.00 -9.95
C LEU A 43 -1.16 6.84 -9.74
N ILE A 44 -1.46 7.76 -10.66
CA ILE A 44 -2.60 8.69 -10.52
C ILE A 44 -3.93 7.94 -10.32
N SER A 45 -4.07 6.78 -10.98
CA SER A 45 -5.27 5.95 -10.89
C SER A 45 -5.44 5.35 -9.49
N PHE A 46 -4.34 5.03 -8.81
CA PHE A 46 -4.32 4.43 -7.48
C PHE A 46 -4.51 5.45 -6.35
N GLU A 47 -4.25 6.73 -6.60
CA GLU A 47 -4.51 7.82 -5.65
C GLU A 47 -5.97 8.31 -5.65
N CYS A 48 -6.78 7.90 -6.62
CA CYS A 48 -8.23 8.10 -6.59
C CYS A 48 -8.89 7.20 -5.53
N SER A 49 -9.90 7.68 -4.79
CA SER A 49 -10.61 6.85 -3.81
C SER A 49 -11.71 5.96 -4.41
N LEU A 50 -11.95 6.03 -5.72
CA LEU A 50 -13.04 5.34 -6.42
C LEU A 50 -14.41 5.55 -5.74
N CYS A 51 -14.65 6.72 -5.15
CA CYS A 51 -15.84 6.97 -4.34
C CYS A 51 -17.09 7.35 -5.16
N GLY A 52 -16.95 7.64 -6.46
CA GLY A 52 -18.08 8.00 -7.33
C GLY A 52 -18.66 9.40 -7.14
N LEU A 53 -18.09 10.26 -6.29
CA LEU A 53 -18.62 11.62 -6.09
C LEU A 53 -18.61 12.43 -7.39
N CYS A 54 -17.53 12.32 -8.16
CA CYS A 54 -17.42 12.97 -9.46
C CYS A 54 -18.49 12.52 -10.47
N SER A 55 -18.89 11.24 -10.42
CA SER A 55 -19.96 10.70 -11.28
C SER A 55 -21.32 11.26 -10.87
N SER A 56 -21.59 11.39 -9.57
CA SER A 56 -22.82 11.99 -9.04
C SER A 56 -22.95 13.49 -9.36
N LEU A 57 -21.84 14.23 -9.33
CA LEU A 57 -21.83 15.68 -9.59
C LEU A 57 -21.77 16.05 -11.07
N CYS A 58 -21.62 15.09 -11.99
CA CYS A 58 -21.38 15.40 -13.40
C CYS A 58 -22.67 15.87 -14.11
N PRO A 59 -22.75 17.11 -14.64
CA PRO A 59 -23.95 17.61 -15.32
C PRO A 59 -24.21 16.94 -16.68
N LYS A 60 -23.25 16.17 -17.19
CA LYS A 60 -23.39 15.37 -18.43
C LYS A 60 -23.58 13.89 -18.15
N HIS A 61 -23.80 13.49 -16.89
CA HIS A 61 -24.00 12.11 -16.46
C HIS A 61 -22.90 11.15 -16.95
N ILE A 62 -21.67 11.64 -17.02
CA ILE A 62 -20.50 10.82 -17.30
C ILE A 62 -20.03 10.19 -15.98
N ASP A 63 -19.39 9.03 -16.08
CA ASP A 63 -18.87 8.29 -14.93
C ASP A 63 -17.33 8.28 -14.90
N PRO A 64 -16.68 9.35 -14.39
CA PRO A 64 -15.24 9.37 -14.23
C PRO A 64 -14.72 8.26 -13.30
N CYS A 65 -15.48 7.87 -12.28
CA CYS A 65 -15.10 6.82 -11.35
C CYS A 65 -14.81 5.50 -12.08
N LYS A 66 -15.71 5.09 -12.98
CA LYS A 66 -15.51 3.89 -13.81
C LYS A 66 -14.30 4.00 -14.74
N VAL A 67 -13.95 5.20 -15.19
CA VAL A 67 -12.72 5.42 -15.97
C VAL A 67 -11.47 5.25 -15.11
N PHE A 68 -11.42 5.83 -13.90
CA PHE A 68 -10.30 5.63 -12.99
C PHE A 68 -10.14 4.16 -12.59
N PHE A 69 -11.24 3.44 -12.39
CA PHE A 69 -11.23 2.00 -12.20
C PHE A 69 -10.59 1.27 -13.39
N GLN A 70 -11.02 1.58 -14.61
CA GLN A 70 -10.43 1.00 -15.83
C GLN A 70 -8.96 1.34 -16.04
N MET A 71 -8.50 2.50 -15.59
CA MET A 71 -7.08 2.84 -15.60
C MET A 71 -6.29 1.86 -14.73
N ARG A 72 -6.80 1.50 -13.54
CA ARG A 72 -6.17 0.48 -12.69
C ARG A 72 -6.16 -0.89 -13.37
N ASN A 73 -7.25 -1.27 -14.05
CA ASN A 73 -7.30 -2.51 -14.82
C ASN A 73 -6.27 -2.54 -15.95
N ALA A 74 -6.12 -1.43 -16.68
CA ALA A 74 -5.14 -1.30 -17.74
C ALA A 74 -3.72 -1.47 -17.20
N VAL A 75 -3.38 -0.81 -16.08
CA VAL A 75 -2.08 -0.97 -15.42
C VAL A 75 -1.84 -2.42 -15.02
N TRP A 76 -2.82 -3.07 -14.40
CA TRP A 76 -2.69 -4.48 -14.01
C TRP A 76 -2.51 -5.40 -15.23
N THR A 77 -3.31 -5.20 -16.28
CA THR A 77 -3.27 -6.04 -17.49
C THR A 77 -1.93 -5.90 -18.23
N GLN A 78 -1.39 -4.68 -18.31
CA GLN A 78 -0.14 -4.41 -18.99
C GLN A 78 1.08 -4.86 -18.19
N THR A 79 1.09 -4.59 -16.88
CA THR A 79 2.31 -4.76 -16.06
C THR A 79 2.29 -6.03 -15.21
N GLY A 80 1.11 -6.54 -14.86
CA GLY A 80 0.89 -7.57 -13.85
C GLY A 80 1.28 -7.12 -12.43
N LYS A 81 1.35 -5.81 -12.19
CA LYS A 81 1.79 -5.22 -10.92
C LYS A 81 0.75 -4.26 -10.38
N ILE A 82 0.76 -4.14 -9.04
CA ILE A 82 0.07 -3.07 -8.32
C ILE A 82 1.11 -2.34 -7.44
N MET A 83 0.71 -1.22 -6.83
CA MET A 83 1.59 -0.44 -5.97
C MET A 83 2.07 -1.27 -4.76
N PRO A 84 3.38 -1.31 -4.45
CA PRO A 84 3.92 -2.09 -3.33
C PRO A 84 3.29 -1.79 -1.96
N GLU A 85 2.79 -0.57 -1.76
CA GLU A 85 2.13 -0.11 -0.53
C GLU A 85 0.82 -0.85 -0.26
N HIS A 86 0.17 -1.37 -1.31
CA HIS A 86 -1.02 -2.21 -1.18
C HIS A 86 -0.72 -3.62 -0.67
N LYS A 87 0.54 -3.98 -0.42
CA LYS A 87 0.92 -5.29 0.14
C LYS A 87 0.14 -5.63 1.42
N ALA A 88 -0.13 -4.66 2.28
CA ALA A 88 -0.86 -4.88 3.52
C ALA A 88 -2.33 -5.27 3.27
N ILE A 89 -3.02 -4.57 2.36
CA ILE A 89 -4.42 -4.89 2.02
C ILE A 89 -4.52 -6.19 1.23
N LEU A 90 -3.58 -6.48 0.33
CA LEU A 90 -3.52 -7.77 -0.36
C LEU A 90 -3.26 -8.93 0.62
N ALA A 91 -2.39 -8.75 1.61
CA ALA A 91 -2.16 -9.76 2.64
C ALA A 91 -3.41 -10.00 3.49
N TYR A 92 -4.15 -8.93 3.81
CA TYR A 92 -5.44 -9.02 4.50
C TYR A 92 -6.46 -9.82 3.67
N GLU A 93 -6.61 -9.51 2.38
CA GLU A 93 -7.50 -10.22 1.45
C GLU A 93 -7.12 -11.69 1.33
N LYS A 94 -5.83 -11.99 1.10
CA LYS A 94 -5.31 -13.35 0.99
C LYS A 94 -5.59 -14.18 2.25
N LYS A 95 -5.40 -13.59 3.43
CA LYS A 95 -5.80 -14.24 4.70
C LYS A 95 -7.31 -14.45 4.74
N GLY A 96 -8.10 -13.46 4.33
CA GLY A 96 -9.56 -13.54 4.26
C GLY A 96 -10.07 -14.68 3.40
N LEU A 97 -9.45 -14.90 2.24
CA LEU A 97 -9.77 -15.97 1.28
C LEU A 97 -9.27 -17.36 1.70
N SER A 98 -8.36 -17.44 2.66
CA SER A 98 -7.72 -18.71 3.04
C SER A 98 -8.65 -19.65 3.80
N LYS A 99 -8.41 -20.97 3.67
CA LYS A 99 -9.12 -22.02 4.44
C LYS A 99 -9.10 -21.77 5.93
N ARG A 100 -8.06 -21.10 6.46
CA ARG A 100 -7.95 -20.81 7.90
C ARG A 100 -9.06 -19.89 8.37
N TYR A 101 -9.41 -18.86 7.59
CA TYR A 101 -10.38 -17.83 7.98
C TYR A 101 -11.74 -17.94 7.29
N SER A 102 -11.88 -18.83 6.31
CA SER A 102 -13.16 -19.09 5.66
C SER A 102 -13.98 -20.19 6.36
N LEU A 103 -15.31 -20.11 6.27
CA LEU A 103 -16.26 -21.10 6.76
C LEU A 103 -17.53 -21.06 5.90
N TYR A 104 -17.99 -22.23 5.46
CA TYR A 104 -19.27 -22.41 4.80
C TYR A 104 -20.12 -23.31 5.69
N LYS A 105 -21.18 -22.75 6.26
CA LYS A 105 -22.11 -23.51 7.10
C LYS A 105 -23.50 -23.43 6.48
N LEU A 106 -23.88 -24.49 5.79
CA LEU A 106 -25.10 -24.59 5.00
C LEU A 106 -25.91 -25.78 5.55
N PRO A 107 -27.00 -25.52 6.30
CA PRO A 107 -27.91 -26.57 6.73
C PRO A 107 -28.58 -27.29 5.55
N ASP A 108 -29.22 -28.44 5.81
CA ASP A 108 -30.04 -29.12 4.81
C ASP A 108 -31.13 -28.18 4.27
N ALA A 109 -31.36 -28.21 2.95
CA ALA A 109 -32.27 -27.31 2.23
C ALA A 109 -31.94 -25.80 2.36
N CYS A 110 -30.67 -25.43 2.62
CA CYS A 110 -30.26 -24.03 2.68
C CYS A 110 -30.42 -23.29 1.34
N THR A 111 -31.37 -22.35 1.27
CA THR A 111 -31.57 -21.48 0.09
C THR A 111 -31.11 -20.04 0.29
N THR A 112 -30.79 -19.66 1.53
CA THR A 112 -30.38 -18.29 1.89
C THR A 112 -29.20 -18.33 2.84
N VAL A 113 -28.20 -17.49 2.60
CA VAL A 113 -27.01 -17.39 3.46
C VAL A 113 -26.80 -15.96 3.97
N PHE A 114 -26.33 -15.86 5.21
CA PHE A 114 -25.80 -14.62 5.76
C PHE A 114 -24.30 -14.49 5.45
N PHE A 115 -23.92 -13.40 4.78
CA PHE A 115 -22.55 -13.04 4.43
C PHE A 115 -22.17 -11.73 5.13
N PRO A 116 -21.65 -11.77 6.37
CA PRO A 116 -21.38 -10.56 7.16
C PRO A 116 -20.28 -9.66 6.57
N GLY A 117 -19.33 -10.23 5.82
CA GLY A 117 -18.17 -9.53 5.28
C GLY A 117 -16.94 -9.61 6.21
N CYS A 118 -15.75 -9.66 5.60
CA CYS A 118 -14.51 -10.02 6.28
C CYS A 118 -14.09 -9.05 7.41
N THR A 119 -14.24 -7.73 7.21
CA THR A 119 -13.89 -6.71 8.21
C THR A 119 -14.92 -6.66 9.33
N PHE A 120 -16.20 -6.77 8.99
CA PHE A 120 -17.28 -6.78 9.98
C PHE A 120 -17.12 -7.96 10.93
N THR A 121 -16.90 -9.17 10.40
CA THR A 121 -16.68 -10.36 11.23
C THR A 121 -15.45 -10.21 12.15
N GLY A 122 -14.37 -9.59 11.70
CA GLY A 122 -13.18 -9.41 12.54
C GLY A 122 -13.33 -8.34 13.62
N THR A 123 -14.01 -7.24 13.31
CA THR A 123 -14.18 -6.11 14.23
C THR A 123 -15.35 -6.30 15.19
N ARG A 124 -16.37 -7.09 14.78
CA ARG A 124 -17.70 -7.22 15.41
C ARG A 124 -18.19 -8.67 15.43
N THR A 125 -17.39 -9.58 15.96
CA THR A 125 -17.77 -11.01 16.08
C THR A 125 -19.05 -11.21 16.87
N LYS A 126 -19.19 -10.58 18.04
CA LYS A 126 -20.40 -10.69 18.87
C LYS A 126 -21.66 -10.27 18.12
N ARG A 127 -21.60 -9.14 17.39
CA ARG A 127 -22.72 -8.67 16.55
C ARG A 127 -22.98 -9.62 15.39
N THR A 128 -21.94 -10.19 14.78
CA THR A 128 -22.11 -11.24 13.75
C THR A 128 -22.92 -12.42 14.30
N GLU A 129 -22.64 -12.88 15.52
CA GLU A 129 -23.39 -13.95 16.19
C GLU A 129 -24.83 -13.55 16.48
N GLN A 130 -25.04 -12.37 17.09
CA GLN A 130 -26.39 -11.88 17.42
C GLN A 130 -27.27 -11.75 16.17
N ILE A 131 -26.72 -11.21 15.07
CA ILE A 131 -27.44 -11.07 13.81
C ILE A 131 -27.75 -12.45 13.21
N TYR A 132 -26.77 -13.36 13.20
CA TYR A 132 -27.01 -14.70 12.66
C TYR A 132 -28.06 -15.47 13.45
N SER A 133 -28.01 -15.42 14.78
CA SER A 133 -29.05 -16.01 15.64
C SER A 133 -30.42 -15.38 15.40
N TRP A 134 -30.48 -14.05 15.27
CA TRP A 134 -31.73 -13.35 14.94
C TRP A 134 -32.28 -13.78 13.58
N LEU A 135 -31.42 -13.86 12.56
CA LEU A 135 -31.81 -14.31 11.23
C LEU A 135 -32.29 -15.77 11.23
N LYS A 136 -31.66 -16.66 12.00
CA LYS A 136 -32.12 -18.05 12.14
C LYS A 136 -33.55 -18.16 12.63
N ASN A 137 -33.94 -17.30 13.58
CA ASN A 137 -35.31 -17.27 14.11
C ASN A 137 -36.34 -16.75 13.09
N LYS A 138 -35.88 -16.06 12.03
CA LYS A 138 -36.76 -15.44 11.01
C LYS A 138 -36.75 -16.17 9.67
N ILE A 139 -35.65 -16.85 9.35
CA ILE A 139 -35.44 -17.54 8.08
C ILE A 139 -34.98 -18.97 8.42
N PRO A 140 -35.93 -19.93 8.50
CA PRO A 140 -35.60 -21.34 8.70
C PRO A 140 -34.59 -21.83 7.66
N GLY A 141 -33.61 -22.62 8.08
CA GLY A 141 -32.58 -23.16 7.18
C GLY A 141 -31.54 -22.14 6.68
N ILE A 142 -31.50 -20.92 7.22
CA ILE A 142 -30.48 -19.94 6.83
C ILE A 142 -29.07 -20.43 7.21
N GLY A 143 -28.15 -20.38 6.24
CA GLY A 143 -26.73 -20.66 6.44
C GLY A 143 -25.91 -19.40 6.77
N ILE A 144 -24.64 -19.59 7.08
CA ILE A 144 -23.67 -18.50 7.25
C ILE A 144 -22.38 -18.79 6.49
N VAL A 145 -21.88 -17.78 5.79
CA VAL A 145 -20.64 -17.85 5.03
C VAL A 145 -19.68 -16.79 5.53
N LEU A 146 -18.57 -17.24 6.11
CA LEU A 146 -17.44 -16.37 6.44
C LEU A 146 -16.44 -16.50 5.30
N ASP A 147 -16.35 -15.51 4.42
CA ASP A 147 -15.30 -15.43 3.39
C ASP A 147 -15.04 -13.96 3.01
N CYS A 148 -14.18 -13.74 2.02
CA CYS A 148 -13.93 -12.44 1.42
C CYS A 148 -14.54 -12.39 0.02
N CYS A 149 -15.21 -11.27 -0.31
CA CYS A 149 -15.76 -11.03 -1.65
C CYS A 149 -14.71 -10.55 -2.68
N ALA A 150 -13.41 -10.55 -2.31
CA ALA A 150 -12.29 -10.08 -3.14
C ALA A 150 -12.39 -8.61 -3.64
N LYS A 151 -13.15 -7.77 -2.91
CA LYS A 151 -13.29 -6.34 -3.23
C LYS A 151 -11.96 -5.57 -3.27
N PRO A 152 -10.97 -5.83 -2.39
CA PRO A 152 -9.68 -5.14 -2.50
C PRO A 152 -8.98 -5.38 -3.85
N SER A 153 -8.89 -6.63 -4.31
CA SER A 153 -8.31 -6.92 -5.61
C SER A 153 -9.10 -6.33 -6.77
N HIS A 154 -10.44 -6.35 -6.69
CA HIS A 154 -11.29 -5.63 -7.63
C HIS A 154 -10.89 -4.15 -7.70
N ASP A 155 -10.91 -3.43 -6.57
CA ASP A 155 -10.63 -2.00 -6.54
C ASP A 155 -9.20 -1.65 -6.97
N LEU A 156 -8.27 -2.59 -6.88
CA LEU A 156 -6.89 -2.45 -7.36
C LEU A 156 -6.70 -2.82 -8.82
N GLY A 157 -7.77 -3.16 -9.52
CA GLY A 157 -7.79 -3.48 -10.95
C GLY A 157 -7.40 -4.92 -11.30
N ARG A 158 -7.26 -5.80 -10.32
CA ARG A 158 -6.84 -7.20 -10.48
C ARG A 158 -8.02 -8.08 -10.91
N ASP A 159 -8.58 -7.80 -12.08
CA ASP A 159 -9.85 -8.38 -12.55
C ASP A 159 -9.80 -9.89 -12.68
N ASP A 160 -8.71 -10.46 -13.19
CA ASP A 160 -8.50 -11.91 -13.28
C ASP A 160 -8.59 -12.58 -11.89
N PHE A 161 -7.90 -12.02 -10.91
CA PHE A 161 -7.91 -12.52 -9.53
C PHE A 161 -9.29 -12.35 -8.91
N PHE A 162 -9.91 -11.18 -9.06
CA PHE A 162 -11.25 -10.91 -8.55
C PHE A 162 -12.28 -11.88 -9.16
N ASN A 163 -12.38 -11.93 -10.49
CA ASN A 163 -13.34 -12.76 -11.22
C ASN A 163 -13.18 -14.23 -10.84
N LYS A 164 -11.95 -14.75 -10.80
CA LYS A 164 -11.70 -16.15 -10.42
C LYS A 164 -12.18 -16.46 -9.01
N ASN A 165 -11.87 -15.62 -8.02
CA ASN A 165 -12.24 -15.89 -6.63
C ASN A 165 -13.72 -15.65 -6.36
N PHE A 166 -14.32 -14.63 -6.97
CA PHE A 166 -15.74 -14.32 -6.81
C PHE A 166 -16.64 -15.33 -7.54
N LEU A 167 -16.31 -15.71 -8.78
CA LEU A 167 -17.07 -16.74 -9.50
C LEU A 167 -16.98 -18.08 -8.79
N ALA A 168 -15.81 -18.47 -8.26
CA ALA A 168 -15.70 -19.69 -7.47
C ALA A 168 -16.58 -19.65 -6.20
N LEU A 169 -16.69 -18.50 -5.55
CA LEU A 169 -17.63 -18.28 -4.44
C LEU A 169 -19.09 -18.43 -4.89
N GLU A 170 -19.47 -17.75 -5.99
CA GLU A 170 -20.83 -17.78 -6.53
C GLU A 170 -21.24 -19.20 -6.93
N HIS A 171 -20.40 -19.89 -7.70
CA HIS A 171 -20.65 -21.25 -8.15
C HIS A 171 -20.82 -22.19 -6.96
N PHE A 172 -19.92 -22.14 -5.99
CA PHE A 172 -20.03 -22.97 -4.79
C PHE A 172 -21.37 -22.77 -4.08
N LEU A 173 -21.82 -21.53 -3.89
CA LEU A 173 -23.10 -21.26 -3.25
C LEU A 173 -24.29 -21.74 -4.10
N TYR A 174 -24.27 -21.45 -5.40
CA TYR A 174 -25.33 -21.82 -6.32
C TYR A 174 -25.48 -23.34 -6.47
N ASP A 175 -24.37 -24.06 -6.59
CA ASP A 175 -24.35 -25.52 -6.73
C ASP A 175 -24.90 -26.20 -5.47
N ASN A 176 -24.67 -25.58 -4.31
CA ASN A 176 -25.28 -25.93 -3.02
C ASN A 176 -26.68 -25.32 -2.80
N LYS A 177 -27.39 -24.98 -3.89
CA LYS A 177 -28.80 -24.55 -3.91
C LYS A 177 -29.11 -23.24 -3.20
N VAL A 178 -28.09 -22.45 -2.85
CA VAL A 178 -28.28 -21.09 -2.34
C VAL A 178 -28.79 -20.20 -3.46
N LYS A 179 -29.86 -19.46 -3.18
CA LYS A 179 -30.51 -18.51 -4.11
C LYS A 179 -30.33 -17.06 -3.67
N THR A 180 -30.20 -16.82 -2.36
CA THR A 180 -30.16 -15.47 -1.79
C THR A 180 -28.97 -15.29 -0.85
N VAL A 181 -28.27 -14.16 -0.99
CA VAL A 181 -27.20 -13.73 -0.08
C VAL A 181 -27.66 -12.47 0.65
N ILE A 182 -27.67 -12.53 1.98
CA ILE A 182 -27.95 -11.40 2.87
C ILE A 182 -26.62 -10.87 3.37
N THR A 183 -26.30 -9.61 3.06
CA THR A 183 -25.02 -8.99 3.47
C THR A 183 -25.19 -8.00 4.60
N ALA A 184 -24.20 -7.93 5.49
CA ALA A 184 -24.06 -6.82 6.45
C ALA A 184 -23.04 -5.77 5.99
N CYS A 185 -22.19 -6.10 5.01
CA CYS A 185 -21.16 -5.19 4.52
C CYS A 185 -21.60 -4.57 3.19
N PRO A 186 -21.65 -3.23 3.06
CA PRO A 186 -22.08 -2.55 1.83
C PRO A 186 -21.12 -2.81 0.65
N ASN A 187 -19.83 -3.06 0.93
CA ASN A 187 -18.90 -3.52 -0.11
C ASN A 187 -19.26 -4.91 -0.64
N CYS A 188 -19.67 -5.83 0.24
CA CYS A 188 -20.12 -7.17 -0.17
C CYS A 188 -21.45 -7.06 -0.93
N TYR A 189 -22.40 -6.25 -0.45
CA TYR A 189 -23.64 -5.96 -1.14
C TYR A 189 -23.37 -5.53 -2.58
N THR A 190 -22.53 -4.50 -2.77
CA THR A 190 -22.19 -3.96 -4.11
C THR A 190 -21.54 -5.01 -5.01
N VAL A 191 -20.62 -5.82 -4.48
CA VAL A 191 -19.99 -6.90 -5.25
C VAL A 191 -21.02 -7.92 -5.70
N PHE A 192 -21.85 -8.43 -4.78
CA PHE A 192 -22.85 -9.43 -5.13
C PHE A 192 -23.93 -8.86 -6.05
N SER A 193 -24.46 -7.66 -5.80
CA SER A 193 -25.51 -7.05 -6.62
C SER A 193 -25.04 -6.69 -8.03
N THR A 194 -23.75 -6.34 -8.20
CA THR A 194 -23.19 -5.94 -9.49
C THR A 194 -22.69 -7.13 -10.31
N TYR A 195 -22.03 -8.10 -9.67
CA TYR A 195 -21.30 -9.15 -10.37
C TYR A 195 -21.96 -10.53 -10.33
N SER A 196 -22.88 -10.77 -9.39
CA SER A 196 -23.57 -12.06 -9.36
C SER A 196 -24.61 -12.14 -10.47
N LYS A 197 -24.60 -13.24 -11.21
CA LYS A 197 -25.63 -13.59 -12.20
C LYS A 197 -26.63 -14.61 -11.67
N LYS A 198 -26.30 -15.28 -10.55
CA LYS A 198 -27.02 -16.45 -10.04
C LYS A 198 -27.70 -16.21 -8.70
N LEU A 199 -27.24 -15.24 -7.90
CA LEU A 199 -27.70 -15.03 -6.52
C LEU A 199 -28.43 -13.70 -6.40
N LYS A 200 -29.58 -13.72 -5.73
CA LYS A 200 -30.28 -12.50 -5.30
C LYS A 200 -29.55 -11.90 -4.11
N THR A 201 -29.32 -10.59 -4.14
CA THR A 201 -28.61 -9.89 -3.07
C THR A 201 -29.60 -9.07 -2.25
N LYS A 202 -29.53 -9.22 -0.93
CA LYS A 202 -30.26 -8.37 0.03
C LYS A 202 -29.30 -7.79 1.06
N SER A 203 -29.67 -6.65 1.64
CA SER A 203 -28.96 -6.11 2.79
C SER A 203 -29.66 -6.50 4.09
N ILE A 204 -28.92 -6.65 5.18
CA ILE A 204 -29.52 -6.84 6.51
C ILE A 204 -30.37 -5.62 6.91
N TYR A 205 -30.05 -4.43 6.40
CA TYR A 205 -30.76 -3.19 6.70
C TYR A 205 -32.18 -3.20 6.12
N GLU A 206 -32.34 -3.70 4.88
CA GLU A 206 -33.66 -3.93 4.28
C GLU A 206 -34.52 -4.84 5.16
N ILE A 207 -33.95 -5.98 5.59
CA ILE A 207 -34.68 -6.99 6.36
C ILE A 207 -35.08 -6.44 7.73
N LEU A 208 -34.16 -5.75 8.42
CA LEU A 208 -34.43 -5.15 9.71
C LEU A 208 -35.47 -4.03 9.61
N ALA A 209 -35.40 -3.17 8.58
CA ALA A 209 -36.32 -2.06 8.41
C ALA A 209 -37.76 -2.51 8.09
N LYS A 210 -37.91 -3.62 7.37
CA LYS A 210 -39.22 -4.19 7.00
C LYS A 210 -39.91 -4.92 8.15
N GLN A 211 -39.17 -5.44 9.13
CA GLN A 211 -39.75 -6.24 10.22
C GLN A 211 -40.21 -5.42 11.45
N GLN A 212 -40.33 -4.09 11.33
CA GLN A 212 -40.81 -3.17 12.39
C GLN A 212 -40.29 -3.54 13.78
N ARG A 213 -38.97 -3.47 13.96
CA ARG A 213 -38.35 -3.65 15.28
C ARG A 213 -38.62 -2.39 16.11
N THR A 214 -39.76 -2.33 16.80
CA THR A 214 -39.98 -1.33 17.85
C THR A 214 -38.98 -1.58 18.98
N ALA A 215 -38.11 -0.61 19.25
CA ALA A 215 -37.25 -0.65 20.42
C ALA A 215 -38.15 -0.61 21.67
N THR A 216 -37.89 -1.50 22.63
CA THR A 216 -38.59 -1.48 23.93
C THR A 216 -38.30 -0.21 24.71
N ASN A 217 -37.10 0.37 24.54
CA ASN A 217 -36.70 1.68 25.04
C ASN A 217 -36.27 2.56 23.86
N LYS A 218 -36.97 3.68 23.62
CA LYS A 218 -36.52 4.66 22.62
C LYS A 218 -35.27 5.38 23.12
N LEU A 219 -34.25 5.44 22.28
CA LEU A 219 -33.08 6.27 22.54
C LEU A 219 -33.45 7.74 22.42
N ILE A 220 -32.76 8.60 23.18
CA ILE A 220 -32.84 10.06 23.05
C ILE A 220 -31.48 10.56 22.60
N GLY A 221 -31.47 11.36 21.54
CA GLY A 221 -30.24 11.99 21.05
C GLY A 221 -30.32 12.37 19.58
N CYS A 222 -29.40 13.26 19.19
CA CYS A 222 -29.24 13.70 17.81
C CYS A 222 -27.97 13.09 17.22
N VAL A 223 -28.08 12.50 16.03
CA VAL A 223 -26.98 11.88 15.30
C VAL A 223 -26.93 12.38 13.86
N THR A 224 -25.83 12.10 13.18
CA THR A 224 -25.73 12.28 11.72
C THR A 224 -25.37 10.96 11.04
N VAL A 225 -25.66 10.84 9.74
CA VAL A 225 -25.45 9.61 8.97
C VAL A 225 -24.30 9.80 7.97
N HIS A 226 -23.35 8.86 7.99
CA HIS A 226 -22.37 8.72 6.92
C HIS A 226 -22.71 7.50 6.04
N ASP A 227 -23.26 7.79 4.87
CA ASP A 227 -23.50 6.81 3.82
C ASP A 227 -22.16 6.38 3.17
N PRO A 228 -21.79 5.08 3.17
CA PRO A 228 -20.63 4.55 2.49
C PRO A 228 -20.71 4.80 0.99
N CYS A 229 -19.60 5.28 0.41
CA CYS A 229 -19.57 5.68 -1.00
C CYS A 229 -19.92 4.57 -2.01
N VAL A 230 -19.78 3.28 -1.65
CA VAL A 230 -20.14 2.15 -2.51
C VAL A 230 -21.64 1.96 -2.68
N THR A 231 -22.45 2.48 -1.75
CA THR A 231 -23.92 2.43 -1.81
C THR A 231 -24.52 3.76 -2.26
N ARG A 232 -23.71 4.63 -2.89
CA ARG A 232 -24.09 6.00 -3.27
C ARG A 232 -25.42 6.09 -4.02
N PHE A 233 -25.71 5.13 -4.88
CA PHE A 233 -26.92 5.11 -5.70
C PHE A 233 -27.98 4.11 -5.19
N GLU A 234 -27.80 3.59 -3.97
CA GLU A 234 -28.72 2.67 -3.30
C GLU A 234 -29.68 3.44 -2.39
N THR A 235 -30.58 4.22 -2.99
CA THR A 235 -31.51 5.11 -2.26
C THR A 235 -32.36 4.37 -1.24
N ASP A 236 -32.77 3.13 -1.55
CA ASP A 236 -33.50 2.30 -0.60
C ASP A 236 -32.66 1.94 0.63
N MET A 237 -31.38 1.58 0.45
CA MET A 237 -30.49 1.30 1.58
C MET A 237 -30.30 2.53 2.47
N HIS A 238 -30.16 3.72 1.85
CA HIS A 238 -30.11 4.99 2.57
C HIS A 238 -31.37 5.22 3.43
N ASN A 239 -32.54 4.91 2.87
CA ASN A 239 -33.83 5.04 3.55
C ASN A 239 -34.00 4.03 4.67
N TYR A 240 -33.62 2.76 4.45
CA TYR A 240 -33.68 1.73 5.49
C TYR A 240 -32.83 2.08 6.70
N VAL A 241 -31.61 2.58 6.51
CA VAL A 241 -30.73 2.98 7.62
C VAL A 241 -31.34 4.13 8.42
N ARG A 242 -31.87 5.15 7.74
CA ARG A 242 -32.52 6.29 8.42
C ARG A 242 -33.77 5.85 9.16
N LYS A 243 -34.61 5.04 8.52
CA LYS A 243 -35.79 4.44 9.17
C LYS A 243 -35.42 3.67 10.43
N LEU A 244 -34.38 2.84 10.37
CA LEU A 244 -33.90 2.10 11.53
C LEU A 244 -33.48 3.01 12.70
N LEU A 245 -32.83 4.14 12.40
CA LEU A 245 -32.44 5.11 13.43
C LEU A 245 -33.65 5.85 14.01
N THR A 246 -34.57 6.34 13.17
CA THR A 246 -35.77 7.07 13.61
C THR A 246 -36.73 6.18 14.39
N ASP A 247 -36.90 4.92 13.96
CA ASP A 247 -37.74 3.93 14.66
C ASP A 247 -37.18 3.60 16.07
N ASN A 248 -35.88 3.82 16.29
CA ASN A 248 -35.22 3.67 17.59
C ASN A 248 -35.20 4.97 18.42
N GLY A 249 -35.88 6.04 17.96
CA GLY A 249 -36.06 7.29 18.72
C GLY A 249 -35.01 8.38 18.46
N LEU A 250 -34.04 8.15 17.56
CA LEU A 250 -32.99 9.14 17.30
C LEU A 250 -33.42 10.19 16.27
N GLU A 251 -33.08 11.44 16.55
CA GLU A 251 -33.18 12.54 15.59
C GLU A 251 -31.97 12.52 14.65
N ILE A 252 -32.20 12.65 13.35
CA ILE A 252 -31.13 12.69 12.34
C ILE A 252 -30.97 14.13 11.82
N LYS A 253 -29.77 14.69 12.01
CA LYS A 253 -29.35 15.93 11.35
C LYS A 253 -28.31 15.61 10.29
N GLU A 254 -28.68 15.78 9.03
CA GLU A 254 -27.82 15.46 7.89
C GLU A 254 -26.61 16.39 7.81
N MET A 255 -25.47 15.83 7.40
CA MET A 255 -24.31 16.61 6.98
C MET A 255 -24.58 17.28 5.62
N LYS A 256 -23.83 18.34 5.29
CA LYS A 256 -23.87 19.01 3.97
C LYS A 256 -23.79 17.98 2.82
N HIS A 257 -22.89 17.01 2.95
CA HIS A 257 -22.76 15.90 2.02
C HIS A 257 -23.33 14.62 2.64
N CYS A 258 -24.44 14.16 2.09
CA CYS A 258 -25.13 12.93 2.48
C CYS A 258 -25.64 12.18 1.23
N ARG A 259 -26.07 10.92 1.39
CA ARG A 259 -26.66 10.10 0.31
C ARG A 259 -25.80 10.08 -0.96
N GLU A 260 -26.40 10.38 -2.11
CA GLU A 260 -25.74 10.44 -3.43
C GLU A 260 -24.58 11.44 -3.50
N LYS A 261 -24.52 12.41 -2.57
CA LYS A 261 -23.46 13.42 -2.47
C LYS A 261 -22.44 13.15 -1.37
N THR A 262 -22.57 12.03 -0.63
CA THR A 262 -21.62 11.66 0.44
C THR A 262 -20.16 11.73 -0.05
N VAL A 263 -19.23 12.25 0.75
CA VAL A 263 -17.81 12.22 0.41
C VAL A 263 -17.16 10.92 0.92
N CYS A 264 -15.95 10.61 0.48
CA CYS A 264 -15.25 9.40 0.94
C CYS A 264 -14.99 9.47 2.46
N CYS A 265 -14.82 8.32 3.12
CA CYS A 265 -14.28 8.25 4.49
C CYS A 265 -12.73 8.30 4.52
N GLY A 266 -12.08 8.10 3.37
CA GLY A 266 -10.63 7.95 3.20
C GLY A 266 -10.14 6.50 3.00
N GLU A 267 -11.01 5.49 3.14
CA GLU A 267 -10.65 4.08 2.95
C GLU A 267 -10.83 3.63 1.49
N GLY A 268 -11.73 4.29 0.76
CA GLY A 268 -12.15 3.91 -0.59
C GLY A 268 -10.97 3.71 -1.55
N GLY A 269 -11.07 2.70 -2.41
CA GLY A 269 -10.04 2.40 -3.40
C GLY A 269 -8.67 2.05 -2.80
N SER A 270 -8.58 1.76 -1.49
CA SER A 270 -7.32 1.55 -0.78
C SER A 270 -6.35 2.75 -0.89
N VAL A 271 -6.89 3.96 -1.02
CA VAL A 271 -6.11 5.19 -1.21
C VAL A 271 -5.17 5.49 -0.03
N LEU A 272 -5.58 5.15 1.20
CA LEU A 272 -4.79 5.36 2.42
C LEU A 272 -3.36 4.78 2.33
N PHE A 273 -3.16 3.70 1.57
CA PHE A 273 -1.85 3.06 1.45
C PHE A 273 -0.90 3.84 0.54
N VAL A 274 -1.41 4.55 -0.47
CA VAL A 274 -0.59 5.24 -1.49
C VAL A 274 -0.60 6.76 -1.35
N ALA A 275 -1.72 7.33 -0.91
CA ALA A 275 -1.91 8.77 -0.71
C ALA A 275 -2.64 9.04 0.62
N PRO A 276 -1.96 8.87 1.77
CA PRO A 276 -2.56 9.07 3.08
C PRO A 276 -3.07 10.50 3.31
N ASP A 277 -2.45 11.51 2.68
CA ASP A 277 -2.89 12.90 2.78
C ASP A 277 -4.26 13.14 2.13
N PHE A 278 -4.53 12.48 1.00
CA PHE A 278 -5.88 12.51 0.42
C PHE A 278 -6.88 11.78 1.32
N ALA A 279 -6.49 10.66 1.91
CA ALA A 279 -7.34 9.92 2.84
C ALA A 279 -7.71 10.77 4.08
N SER A 280 -6.75 11.50 4.66
CA SER A 280 -6.94 12.32 5.86
C SER A 280 -7.80 13.55 5.58
N ASN A 281 -7.66 14.19 4.41
CA ASN A 281 -8.50 15.32 4.00
C ASN A 281 -10.00 14.99 4.05
N TRP A 282 -10.38 13.79 3.59
CA TRP A 282 -11.77 13.34 3.65
C TRP A 282 -12.30 13.19 5.09
N GLY A 283 -11.49 12.63 5.98
CA GLY A 283 -11.82 12.52 7.40
C GLY A 283 -12.00 13.89 8.07
N ASN A 284 -11.15 14.86 7.72
CA ASN A 284 -11.25 16.24 8.21
C ASN A 284 -12.54 16.94 7.72
N THR A 285 -12.91 16.75 6.45
CA THR A 285 -14.19 17.26 5.93
C THR A 285 -15.37 16.64 6.68
N ARG A 286 -15.35 15.33 6.96
CA ARG A 286 -16.40 14.68 7.77
C ARG A 286 -16.46 15.23 9.19
N LYS A 287 -15.33 15.45 9.85
CA LYS A 287 -15.29 16.06 11.18
C LYS A 287 -15.94 17.44 11.18
N LYS A 288 -15.61 18.28 10.20
CA LYS A 288 -16.18 19.63 10.07
C LYS A 288 -17.69 19.60 9.87
N GLU A 289 -18.20 18.73 9.00
CA GLU A 289 -19.63 18.65 8.73
C GLU A 289 -20.44 17.98 9.84
N ALA A 290 -19.87 16.99 10.52
CA ALA A 290 -20.51 16.38 11.69
C ALA A 290 -20.58 17.36 12.87
N ALA A 291 -19.65 18.32 12.94
CA ALA A 291 -19.48 19.26 14.04
C ALA A 291 -19.35 18.52 15.38
N ASP A 292 -20.34 18.66 16.25
CA ASP A 292 -20.45 18.04 17.57
C ASP A 292 -21.19 16.69 17.55
N LYS A 293 -21.79 16.31 16.41
CA LYS A 293 -22.67 15.15 16.33
C LYS A 293 -21.89 13.87 16.10
N ARG A 294 -22.41 12.81 16.71
CA ARG A 294 -21.97 11.44 16.46
C ARG A 294 -22.35 11.00 15.06
N ILE A 295 -21.40 10.41 14.35
CA ILE A 295 -21.63 9.79 13.05
C ILE A 295 -22.11 8.35 13.22
N ILE A 296 -23.22 8.00 12.59
CA ILE A 296 -23.65 6.62 12.39
C ILE A 296 -23.36 6.22 10.96
N THR A 297 -22.66 5.10 10.78
CA THR A 297 -22.42 4.49 9.47
C THR A 297 -22.77 3.01 9.49
N TYR A 298 -22.82 2.40 8.32
CA TYR A 298 -23.12 0.99 8.13
C TYR A 298 -22.02 0.26 7.34
N CYS A 299 -20.83 0.84 7.30
CA CYS A 299 -19.61 0.17 6.84
C CYS A 299 -18.61 0.08 7.99
N ALA A 300 -18.17 -1.15 8.31
CA ALA A 300 -17.16 -1.38 9.34
C ALA A 300 -15.85 -0.63 9.07
N GLY A 301 -15.44 -0.51 7.80
CA GLY A 301 -14.23 0.19 7.41
C GLY A 301 -14.35 1.72 7.54
N CYS A 302 -15.49 2.30 7.11
CA CYS A 302 -15.80 3.72 7.38
C CYS A 302 -15.77 4.03 8.88
N CYS A 303 -16.36 3.16 9.70
CA CYS A 303 -16.33 3.30 11.16
C CYS A 303 -14.91 3.25 11.72
N SER A 304 -14.07 2.30 11.25
CA SER A 304 -12.68 2.20 11.69
C SER A 304 -11.82 3.40 11.30
N LEU A 305 -12.08 4.03 10.14
CA LEU A 305 -11.29 5.15 9.69
C LEU A 305 -11.78 6.49 10.27
N LEU A 306 -13.07 6.78 10.19
CA LEU A 306 -13.65 8.02 10.73
C LEU A 306 -13.59 8.06 12.26
N GLY A 307 -13.69 6.90 12.92
CA GLY A 307 -13.58 6.78 14.38
C GLY A 307 -12.24 7.26 14.96
N LYS A 308 -11.22 7.47 14.13
CA LYS A 308 -9.94 8.10 14.53
C LYS A 308 -10.04 9.62 14.68
N THR A 309 -11.07 10.24 14.11
CA THR A 309 -11.16 11.69 13.91
C THR A 309 -12.43 12.28 14.52
N VAL A 310 -13.54 11.54 14.45
CA VAL A 310 -14.86 11.93 14.97
C VAL A 310 -15.57 10.69 15.51
N GLN A 311 -16.33 10.85 16.59
CA GLN A 311 -17.06 9.73 17.20
C GLN A 311 -17.97 9.08 16.15
N THR A 312 -17.67 7.82 15.83
CA THR A 312 -18.33 7.10 14.73
C THR A 312 -18.69 5.69 15.16
N ASP A 313 -19.99 5.39 15.15
CA ASP A 313 -20.52 4.08 15.51
C ASP A 313 -21.15 3.37 14.31
N HIS A 314 -21.23 2.05 14.40
CA HIS A 314 -21.89 1.25 13.37
C HIS A 314 -23.36 1.05 13.72
N VAL A 315 -24.26 1.21 12.74
CA VAL A 315 -25.71 1.10 12.97
C VAL A 315 -26.11 -0.23 13.62
N LEU A 316 -25.47 -1.33 13.25
CA LEU A 316 -25.73 -2.65 13.86
C LEU A 316 -25.25 -2.78 15.30
N ASP A 317 -24.26 -2.00 15.75
CA ASP A 317 -23.92 -1.94 17.17
C ASP A 317 -25.07 -1.25 17.92
N LEU A 318 -25.56 -0.12 17.38
CA LEU A 318 -26.67 0.65 17.94
C LEU A 318 -27.98 -0.14 18.00
N LEU A 319 -28.30 -0.93 16.97
CA LEU A 319 -29.55 -1.69 16.94
C LEU A 319 -29.55 -2.92 17.87
N PHE A 320 -28.39 -3.46 18.22
CA PHE A 320 -28.29 -4.66 19.05
C PHE A 320 -27.84 -4.38 20.49
N GLU A 321 -27.12 -3.28 20.72
CA GLU A 321 -26.71 -2.80 22.04
C GLU A 321 -26.83 -1.25 22.10
N PRO A 322 -28.07 -0.70 22.07
CA PRO A 322 -28.32 0.73 21.92
C PRO A 322 -27.68 1.58 23.03
N GLU A 323 -27.98 1.28 24.29
CA GLU A 323 -27.46 2.03 25.46
C GLU A 323 -25.93 2.01 25.53
N LYS A 324 -25.32 0.83 25.38
CA LYS A 324 -23.86 0.68 25.40
C LYS A 324 -23.19 1.39 24.23
N THR A 325 -23.83 1.42 23.07
CA THR A 325 -23.32 2.15 21.91
C THR A 325 -23.38 3.65 22.18
N MET A 326 -24.53 4.17 22.67
CA MET A 326 -24.68 5.58 23.01
C MET A 326 -23.74 6.04 24.13
N GLN A 327 -23.37 5.18 25.07
CA GLN A 327 -22.35 5.45 26.09
C GLN A 327 -20.90 5.37 25.57
N GLY A 328 -20.68 4.91 24.33
CA GLY A 328 -19.35 4.70 23.75
C GLY A 328 -18.62 3.47 24.32
N SER A 329 -19.34 2.58 24.99
CA SER A 329 -18.77 1.38 25.62
C SER A 329 -18.57 0.22 24.63
N VAL A 330 -19.20 0.27 23.46
CA VAL A 330 -19.00 -0.74 22.40
C VAL A 330 -17.69 -0.47 21.66
N LYS A 331 -16.62 -1.18 22.04
CA LYS A 331 -15.32 -1.07 21.38
C LYS A 331 -15.16 -2.14 20.28
N PRO A 332 -14.99 -1.76 18.99
CA PRO A 332 -14.66 -2.72 17.96
C PRO A 332 -13.24 -3.27 18.15
N SER A 333 -13.02 -4.52 17.75
CA SER A 333 -11.70 -5.13 17.82
C SER A 333 -10.75 -4.53 16.78
N SER A 334 -9.49 -4.33 17.15
CA SER A 334 -8.41 -3.85 16.28
C SER A 334 -7.43 -4.98 15.91
N ALA A 335 -6.66 -4.79 14.85
CA ALA A 335 -5.58 -5.73 14.51
C ALA A 335 -4.50 -5.71 15.61
N PRO A 336 -3.87 -6.85 15.95
CA PRO A 336 -4.05 -8.17 15.33
C PRO A 336 -5.20 -9.02 15.93
N PHE A 337 -5.87 -8.56 17.00
CA PHE A 337 -6.92 -9.32 17.69
C PHE A 337 -8.11 -9.67 16.80
N THR A 338 -8.41 -8.87 15.77
CA THR A 338 -9.44 -9.19 14.77
C THR A 338 -9.22 -10.58 14.15
N TYR A 339 -7.98 -11.00 13.92
CA TYR A 339 -7.67 -12.34 13.39
C TYR A 339 -7.98 -13.44 14.41
N PHE A 340 -7.63 -13.23 15.67
CA PHE A 340 -7.95 -14.18 16.74
C PHE A 340 -9.47 -14.34 16.89
N HIS A 341 -10.20 -13.24 16.89
CA HIS A 341 -11.66 -13.24 16.99
C HIS A 341 -12.33 -13.96 15.82
N ARG A 342 -11.86 -13.76 14.58
CA ARG A 342 -12.37 -14.53 13.42
C ARG A 342 -12.17 -16.03 13.58
N LEU A 343 -11.02 -16.46 14.09
CA LEU A 343 -10.75 -17.88 14.34
C LEU A 343 -11.64 -18.43 15.45
N ASN A 344 -11.84 -17.67 16.52
CA ASN A 344 -12.71 -18.08 17.61
C ASN A 344 -14.17 -18.21 17.16
N LEU A 345 -14.68 -17.22 16.41
CA LEU A 345 -16.03 -17.26 15.85
C LEU A 345 -16.21 -18.49 14.94
N LYS A 346 -15.26 -18.73 14.03
CA LYS A 346 -15.28 -19.92 13.17
C LYS A 346 -15.32 -21.21 13.99
N ARG A 347 -14.49 -21.34 15.03
CA ARG A 347 -14.48 -22.51 15.92
C ARG A 347 -15.83 -22.70 16.59
N LYS A 348 -16.44 -21.64 17.10
CA LYS A 348 -17.76 -21.68 17.75
C LYS A 348 -18.87 -22.10 16.78
N LEU A 349 -18.91 -21.50 15.58
CA LEU A 349 -19.87 -21.87 14.53
C LEU A 349 -19.70 -23.31 14.04
N LYS A 350 -18.46 -23.82 13.97
CA LYS A 350 -18.16 -25.22 13.62
C LYS A 350 -18.60 -26.22 14.69
N LYS A 351 -18.51 -25.86 15.98
CA LYS A 351 -18.92 -26.74 17.08
C LYS A 351 -20.42 -26.98 17.10
N GLN A 352 -21.20 -25.95 16.77
CA GLN A 352 -22.64 -26.06 16.62
C GLN A 352 -22.95 -26.82 15.32
N ALA A 353 -23.76 -27.88 15.33
CA ALA A 353 -24.21 -28.62 14.13
C ALA A 353 -23.09 -28.88 13.08
N LYS A 354 -22.20 -29.83 13.40
CA LYS A 354 -21.02 -30.14 12.55
C LYS A 354 -21.39 -30.63 11.14
N HIS A 355 -22.55 -31.26 10.96
CA HIS A 355 -23.00 -31.78 9.66
C HIS A 355 -23.25 -30.67 8.63
N ASP A 356 -23.69 -29.48 9.07
CA ASP A 356 -23.87 -28.30 8.21
C ASP A 356 -22.56 -27.73 7.63
N VAL A 357 -21.41 -28.16 8.13
CA VAL A 357 -20.12 -27.51 7.84
C VAL A 357 -19.50 -28.11 6.59
N MET A 358 -19.39 -27.27 5.56
CA MET A 358 -18.69 -27.63 4.33
C MET A 358 -17.28 -27.02 4.31
N GLU A 359 -16.33 -27.76 3.75
CA GLU A 359 -15.00 -27.24 3.50
C GLU A 359 -14.94 -26.46 2.19
N LYS A 360 -14.17 -25.37 2.19
CA LYS A 360 -13.88 -24.61 0.97
C LYS A 360 -13.04 -25.48 0.02
N VAL A 361 -13.56 -25.75 -1.16
CA VAL A 361 -12.94 -26.65 -2.16
C VAL A 361 -12.02 -25.89 -3.14
N TYR A 362 -12.06 -24.55 -3.15
CA TYR A 362 -11.26 -23.70 -4.04
C TYR A 362 -10.32 -22.77 -3.26
N PHE A 363 -9.15 -22.50 -3.82
CA PHE A 363 -8.11 -21.69 -3.18
C PHE A 363 -7.73 -20.47 -4.03
N PRO A 364 -7.33 -19.35 -3.40
CA PRO A 364 -6.83 -18.20 -4.14
C PRO A 364 -5.56 -18.59 -4.89
N VAL A 365 -5.66 -18.71 -6.21
CA VAL A 365 -4.52 -18.96 -7.09
C VAL A 365 -3.91 -17.62 -7.45
N GLU A 366 -2.72 -17.37 -6.94
CA GLU A 366 -1.91 -16.22 -7.31
C GLU A 366 -1.06 -16.66 -8.51
N HIS A 367 -1.12 -15.95 -9.65
CA HIS A 367 -0.18 -16.19 -10.74
C HIS A 367 1.23 -15.83 -10.25
N GLN A 368 1.95 -16.81 -9.72
CA GLN A 368 3.34 -16.63 -9.34
C GLN A 368 4.18 -16.60 -10.62
N ARG A 369 4.41 -15.40 -11.14
CA ARG A 369 5.48 -15.15 -12.12
C ARG A 369 6.78 -15.64 -11.49
N MET A 370 7.54 -16.45 -12.25
CA MET A 370 8.84 -17.15 -12.05
C MET A 370 9.96 -16.47 -11.22
N THR A 371 9.70 -15.34 -10.57
CA THR A 371 10.64 -14.50 -9.81
C THR A 371 11.23 -15.16 -8.56
N LYS A 372 10.53 -16.08 -7.88
CA LYS A 372 11.12 -16.81 -6.74
C LYS A 372 12.16 -17.82 -7.20
N ILE A 373 11.85 -18.57 -8.26
CA ILE A 373 12.78 -19.54 -8.86
C ILE A 373 14.00 -18.79 -9.40
N PHE A 374 13.80 -17.65 -10.06
CA PHE A 374 14.89 -16.81 -10.57
C PHE A 374 15.80 -16.25 -9.46
N LYS A 375 15.25 -15.82 -8.31
CA LYS A 375 16.04 -15.37 -7.15
C LYS A 375 16.83 -16.51 -6.48
N VAL A 376 16.23 -17.69 -6.40
CA VAL A 376 16.92 -18.89 -5.90
C VAL A 376 18.03 -19.29 -6.86
N LEU A 377 17.79 -19.23 -8.17
CA LEU A 377 18.78 -19.52 -9.20
C LEU A 377 19.97 -18.55 -9.13
N ILE A 378 19.74 -17.25 -8.96
CA ILE A 378 20.82 -16.26 -8.78
C ILE A 378 21.60 -16.53 -7.49
N MET A 379 20.93 -16.85 -6.37
CA MET A 379 21.61 -17.19 -5.11
C MET A 379 22.47 -18.46 -5.27
N VAL A 380 21.99 -19.45 -6.02
CA VAL A 380 22.74 -20.68 -6.32
C VAL A 380 23.93 -20.39 -7.24
N ILE A 381 23.78 -19.56 -8.26
CA ILE A 381 24.88 -19.15 -9.15
C ILE A 381 25.95 -18.36 -8.38
N LEU A 382 25.54 -17.44 -7.49
CA LEU A 382 26.47 -16.69 -6.64
C LEU A 382 27.19 -17.60 -5.64
N ALA A 383 26.47 -18.53 -5.01
CA ALA A 383 27.07 -19.52 -4.12
C ALA A 383 28.04 -20.45 -4.86
N ALA A 384 27.69 -20.88 -6.08
CA ALA A 384 28.56 -21.68 -6.95
C ALA A 384 29.79 -20.89 -7.41
N GLY A 385 29.65 -19.60 -7.70
CA GLY A 385 30.78 -18.72 -8.02
C GLY A 385 31.75 -18.56 -6.85
N VAL A 386 31.24 -18.34 -5.63
CA VAL A 386 32.05 -18.28 -4.41
C VAL A 386 32.72 -19.62 -4.11
N ALA A 387 31.99 -20.73 -4.26
CA ALA A 387 32.56 -22.07 -4.10
C ALA A 387 33.63 -22.36 -5.15
N GLY A 388 33.43 -21.96 -6.40
CA GLY A 388 34.40 -22.09 -7.48
C GLY A 388 35.69 -21.30 -7.21
N ILE A 389 35.58 -20.07 -6.70
CA ILE A 389 36.75 -19.26 -6.29
C ILE A 389 37.54 -19.97 -5.18
N LYS A 390 36.86 -20.53 -4.17
CA LYS A 390 37.50 -21.30 -3.10
C LYS A 390 38.15 -22.59 -3.58
N MET A 391 37.52 -23.30 -4.51
CA MET A 391 38.02 -24.59 -5.03
C MET A 391 39.17 -24.43 -6.02
N THR A 392 39.28 -23.28 -6.70
CA THR A 392 40.33 -23.02 -7.70
C THR A 392 41.59 -22.39 -7.12
N GLY A 393 41.63 -22.06 -5.82
CA GLY A 393 42.79 -21.41 -5.20
C GLY A 393 42.99 -19.97 -5.64
N ALA A 394 42.02 -19.35 -6.32
CA ALA A 394 42.07 -17.96 -6.78
C ALA A 394 42.07 -16.92 -5.63
N GLU A 395 42.12 -17.36 -4.37
CA GLU A 395 42.35 -16.52 -3.20
C GLU A 395 43.72 -15.81 -3.26
N GLU A 396 44.72 -16.41 -3.93
CA GLU A 396 46.06 -15.81 -4.10
C GLU A 396 46.04 -14.52 -4.93
N ILE A 397 45.07 -14.34 -5.82
CA ILE A 397 44.88 -13.10 -6.61
C ILE A 397 44.41 -11.94 -5.71
N PHE A 398 43.81 -12.24 -4.55
CA PHE A 398 43.31 -11.27 -3.58
C PHE A 398 44.27 -11.03 -2.40
N ASN A 399 45.48 -11.59 -2.45
CA ASN A 399 46.47 -11.42 -1.40
C ASN A 399 47.04 -9.98 -1.42
N GLN A 400 47.17 -9.36 -0.24
CA GLN A 400 47.55 -7.95 -0.10
C GLN A 400 48.92 -7.65 -0.75
N GLU A 401 49.86 -8.58 -0.64
CA GLU A 401 51.20 -8.47 -1.24
C GLU A 401 51.17 -8.63 -2.77
N ALA A 402 50.30 -9.48 -3.32
CA ALA A 402 50.15 -9.67 -4.77
C ALA A 402 49.54 -8.44 -5.44
N ILE A 403 48.52 -7.84 -4.81
CA ILE A 403 47.88 -6.60 -5.28
C ILE A 403 48.85 -5.42 -5.19
N GLN A 404 49.61 -5.29 -4.09
CA GLN A 404 50.62 -4.24 -3.95
C GLN A 404 51.75 -4.41 -4.99
N THR A 405 52.22 -5.65 -5.23
CA THR A 405 53.28 -5.92 -6.23
C THR A 405 52.80 -5.66 -7.66
N TYR A 406 51.57 -6.05 -8.00
CA TYR A 406 50.98 -5.81 -9.33
C TYR A 406 50.72 -4.32 -9.58
N ILE A 407 50.26 -3.58 -8.58
CA ILE A 407 49.99 -2.14 -8.69
C ILE A 407 51.29 -1.31 -8.68
N ASN A 408 52.28 -1.68 -7.86
CA ASN A 408 53.61 -1.07 -7.89
C ASN A 408 54.34 -1.34 -9.22
N GLY A 409 54.01 -2.43 -9.92
CA GLY A 409 54.48 -2.72 -11.28
C GLY A 409 54.04 -1.68 -12.34
N PHE A 410 52.99 -0.90 -12.09
CA PHE A 410 52.57 0.21 -12.95
C PHE A 410 53.26 1.55 -12.63
N GLY A 411 54.16 1.59 -11.63
CA GLY A 411 54.95 2.77 -11.30
C GLY A 411 54.11 4.03 -11.08
N SER A 412 54.41 5.12 -11.78
CA SER A 412 53.71 6.42 -11.67
C SER A 412 52.27 6.42 -12.19
N LEU A 413 51.85 5.39 -12.95
CA LEU A 413 50.49 5.26 -13.49
C LEU A 413 49.52 4.56 -12.51
N ALA A 414 50.03 3.99 -11.42
CA ALA A 414 49.22 3.27 -10.42
C ALA A 414 47.99 4.06 -9.90
N PRO A 415 48.09 5.37 -9.57
CA PRO A 415 46.94 6.16 -9.15
C PRO A 415 45.85 6.28 -10.22
N LEU A 416 46.25 6.43 -11.49
CA LEU A 416 45.33 6.59 -12.61
C LEU A 416 44.55 5.30 -12.85
N VAL A 417 45.24 4.15 -12.86
CA VAL A 417 44.63 2.82 -13.01
C VAL A 417 43.64 2.57 -11.88
N TYR A 418 44.02 2.88 -10.64
CA TYR A 418 43.11 2.78 -9.49
C TYR A 418 41.86 3.66 -9.65
N MET A 419 42.03 4.94 -9.99
CA MET A 419 40.90 5.85 -10.19
C MET A 419 39.93 5.36 -11.27
N ILE A 420 40.45 4.78 -12.37
CA ILE A 420 39.65 4.17 -13.43
C ILE A 420 38.85 2.99 -12.88
N ILE A 421 39.49 2.05 -12.18
CA ILE A 421 38.81 0.89 -11.59
C ILE A 421 37.68 1.34 -10.65
N VAL A 422 37.96 2.30 -9.75
CA VAL A 422 36.95 2.83 -8.83
C VAL A 422 35.84 3.56 -9.57
N ALA A 423 36.13 4.27 -10.67
CA ALA A 423 35.13 4.97 -11.47
C ALA A 423 34.19 4.01 -12.22
N PHE A 424 34.67 2.85 -12.67
CA PHE A 424 33.82 1.85 -13.33
C PHE A 424 33.05 0.96 -12.35
N SER A 425 33.50 0.85 -11.09
CA SER A 425 32.84 0.03 -10.07
C SER A 425 31.33 0.26 -9.91
N PRO A 426 30.80 1.51 -9.92
CA PRO A 426 29.37 1.73 -9.74
C PRO A 426 28.58 1.38 -10.99
N VAL A 427 29.21 1.45 -12.17
CA VAL A 427 28.61 1.11 -13.46
C VAL A 427 28.34 -0.39 -13.54
N PHE A 428 29.25 -1.21 -13.01
CA PHE A 428 29.12 -2.67 -12.94
C PHE A 428 28.47 -3.18 -11.65
N PHE A 429 27.88 -2.30 -10.84
CA PHE A 429 27.23 -2.63 -9.57
C PHE A 429 28.15 -3.34 -8.54
N LEU A 430 29.46 -3.10 -8.61
CA LEU A 430 30.42 -3.68 -7.66
C LEU A 430 30.37 -2.95 -6.29
N PRO A 431 30.63 -3.64 -5.17
CA PRO A 431 30.63 -3.00 -3.84
C PRO A 431 31.77 -1.98 -3.74
N GLY A 432 31.46 -0.70 -3.47
CA GLY A 432 32.48 0.37 -3.44
C GLY A 432 33.41 0.36 -2.23
N ALA A 433 32.95 -0.12 -1.07
CA ALA A 433 33.73 -0.08 0.18
C ALA A 433 35.07 -0.85 0.10
N PRO A 434 35.14 -2.07 -0.45
CA PRO A 434 36.42 -2.77 -0.68
C PRO A 434 37.43 -1.95 -1.50
N PHE A 435 36.98 -1.27 -2.56
CA PHE A 435 37.89 -0.48 -3.41
C PHE A 435 38.44 0.75 -2.68
N ILE A 436 37.60 1.45 -1.91
CA ILE A 436 38.03 2.62 -1.13
C ILE A 436 38.99 2.23 -0.01
N ILE A 437 38.75 1.09 0.65
CA ILE A 437 39.66 0.54 1.68
C ILE A 437 40.99 0.12 1.04
N ALA A 438 40.96 -0.54 -0.13
CA ALA A 438 42.17 -0.89 -0.88
C ALA A 438 43.00 0.35 -1.23
N GLY A 439 42.37 1.45 -1.65
CA GLY A 439 43.09 2.70 -1.91
C GLY A 439 43.84 3.26 -0.70
N GLY A 440 43.27 3.12 0.51
CA GLY A 440 43.95 3.50 1.74
C GLY A 440 45.11 2.58 2.13
N LEU A 441 45.01 1.28 1.84
CA LEU A 441 46.08 0.30 2.05
C LEU A 441 47.24 0.44 1.04
N ILE A 442 46.95 0.88 -0.18
CA ILE A 442 47.94 0.98 -1.27
C ILE A 442 48.65 2.33 -1.27
N PHE A 443 47.91 3.44 -1.15
CA PHE A 443 48.45 4.80 -1.30
C PHE A 443 48.55 5.56 0.04
N GLY A 444 48.12 4.95 1.14
CA GLY A 444 48.07 5.60 2.43
C GLY A 444 46.88 6.58 2.58
N PRO A 445 46.76 7.23 3.76
CA PRO A 445 45.52 7.91 4.15
C PRO A 445 45.23 9.18 3.35
N PHE A 446 46.24 10.01 3.03
CA PHE A 446 46.01 11.27 2.33
C PHE A 446 45.77 11.04 0.83
N GLN A 447 46.68 10.35 0.15
CA GLN A 447 46.57 10.06 -1.27
C GLN A 447 45.41 9.10 -1.57
N GLY A 448 45.14 8.13 -0.70
CA GLY A 448 43.97 7.26 -0.79
C GLY A 448 42.66 8.04 -0.77
N VAL A 449 42.55 9.11 0.04
CA VAL A 449 41.33 9.95 0.07
C VAL A 449 41.20 10.72 -1.23
N VAL A 450 42.28 11.34 -1.71
CA VAL A 450 42.28 12.11 -2.97
C VAL A 450 41.91 11.21 -4.16
N TYR A 451 42.55 10.05 -4.31
CA TYR A 451 42.26 9.13 -5.42
C TYR A 451 40.91 8.41 -5.25
N GLY A 452 40.53 8.08 -4.02
CA GLY A 452 39.27 7.43 -3.70
C GLY A 452 38.06 8.32 -3.99
N ILE A 453 38.08 9.59 -3.55
CA ILE A 453 36.96 10.51 -3.77
C ILE A 453 36.83 10.92 -5.23
N THR A 454 37.96 11.10 -5.93
CA THR A 454 37.97 11.43 -7.37
C THR A 454 37.43 10.26 -8.19
N GLY A 455 37.87 9.03 -7.92
CA GLY A 455 37.34 7.81 -8.55
C GLY A 455 35.85 7.61 -8.25
N ALA A 456 35.43 7.71 -6.98
CA ALA A 456 34.05 7.49 -6.57
C ALA A 456 33.09 8.56 -7.12
N THR A 457 33.52 9.82 -7.16
CA THR A 457 32.75 10.93 -7.74
C THR A 457 32.63 10.77 -9.26
N SER A 458 33.72 10.40 -9.92
CA SER A 458 33.73 10.12 -11.37
C SER A 458 32.80 8.97 -11.71
N GLY A 459 32.82 7.88 -10.94
CA GLY A 459 31.92 6.74 -11.13
C GLY A 459 30.46 7.06 -10.86
N ALA A 460 30.17 7.86 -9.82
CA ALA A 460 28.82 8.38 -9.60
C ALA A 460 28.33 9.24 -10.77
N CYS A 461 29.20 10.05 -11.37
CA CYS A 461 28.89 10.85 -12.55
C CYS A 461 28.69 10.00 -13.80
N LEU A 462 29.54 8.99 -14.03
CA LEU A 462 29.37 8.05 -15.14
C LEU A 462 28.04 7.29 -15.03
N ALA A 463 27.74 6.69 -13.88
CA ALA A 463 26.46 6.00 -13.67
C ALA A 463 25.25 6.93 -13.87
N PHE A 464 25.35 8.19 -13.40
CA PHE A 464 24.32 9.21 -13.58
C PHE A 464 24.12 9.57 -15.07
N LEU A 465 25.20 9.79 -15.81
CA LEU A 465 25.16 10.15 -17.23
C LEU A 465 24.68 8.97 -18.10
N VAL A 466 25.15 7.75 -17.82
CA VAL A 466 24.68 6.52 -18.47
C VAL A 466 23.17 6.36 -18.25
N SER A 467 22.70 6.56 -17.02
CA SER A 467 21.26 6.54 -16.72
C SER A 467 20.48 7.60 -17.49
N ARG A 468 21.04 8.80 -17.64
CA ARG A 468 20.36 9.94 -18.25
C ARG A 468 20.27 9.85 -19.77
N TYR A 469 21.34 9.42 -20.43
CA TYR A 469 21.45 9.52 -21.89
C TYR A 469 21.40 8.17 -22.61
N VAL A 470 21.85 7.09 -21.98
CA VAL A 470 22.03 5.79 -22.67
C VAL A 470 20.96 4.79 -22.26
N ALA A 471 20.62 4.73 -20.97
CA ALA A 471 19.76 3.69 -20.41
C ALA A 471 18.48 4.24 -19.77
N SER A 472 18.06 5.47 -20.10
CA SER A 472 16.96 6.16 -19.41
C SER A 472 15.65 5.39 -19.45
N GLU A 473 15.21 4.97 -20.65
CA GLU A 473 13.97 4.22 -20.84
C GLU A 473 14.02 2.83 -20.19
N TRP A 474 15.16 2.13 -20.31
CA TRP A 474 15.35 0.82 -19.71
C TRP A 474 15.31 0.88 -18.18
N ILE A 475 16.04 1.82 -17.56
CA ILE A 475 16.10 1.96 -16.10
C ILE A 475 14.78 2.49 -15.55
N GLU A 476 14.14 3.47 -16.21
CA GLU A 476 12.84 4.01 -15.79
C GLU A 476 11.76 2.91 -15.81
N SER A 477 11.80 1.99 -16.79
CA SER A 477 10.89 0.83 -16.83
C SER A 477 11.09 -0.17 -15.68
N LYS A 478 12.27 -0.19 -15.05
CA LYS A 478 12.62 -1.10 -13.94
C LYS A 478 12.45 -0.45 -12.57
N LEU A 479 12.65 0.86 -12.46
CA LEU A 479 12.49 1.65 -11.24
C LEU A 479 11.07 2.22 -11.17
N THR A 480 10.12 1.40 -10.73
CA THR A 480 8.71 1.83 -10.51
C THR A 480 8.32 1.80 -9.03
N ASN A 481 9.30 1.78 -8.12
CA ASN A 481 9.03 1.66 -6.68
C ASN A 481 8.64 3.01 -6.04
N PRO A 482 7.90 3.01 -4.91
CA PRO A 482 7.44 4.23 -4.23
C PRO A 482 8.57 5.11 -3.72
N SER A 483 9.65 4.49 -3.28
CA SER A 483 10.86 5.18 -2.82
C SER A 483 11.48 6.00 -3.96
N TRP A 484 11.45 5.49 -5.19
CA TRP A 484 11.87 6.19 -6.40
C TRP A 484 10.95 7.35 -6.75
N LEU A 485 9.63 7.15 -6.72
CA LEU A 485 8.68 8.24 -7.01
C LEU A 485 8.72 9.34 -5.94
N LYS A 486 8.86 8.97 -4.66
CA LYS A 486 9.10 9.91 -3.57
C LYS A 486 10.43 10.64 -3.77
N LEU A 487 11.49 9.92 -4.12
CA LEU A 487 12.80 10.52 -4.45
C LEU A 487 12.64 11.50 -5.61
N LYS A 488 12.06 11.10 -6.75
CA LYS A 488 11.79 11.94 -7.93
C LYS A 488 11.02 13.22 -7.54
N ARG A 489 9.91 13.10 -6.79
CA ARG A 489 9.07 14.23 -6.35
C ARG A 489 9.75 15.14 -5.33
N GLN A 490 10.52 14.58 -4.39
CA GLN A 490 11.26 15.38 -3.41
C GLN A 490 12.48 16.06 -4.03
N THR A 491 13.14 15.37 -4.97
CA THR A 491 14.24 15.90 -5.76
C THR A 491 13.80 17.05 -6.67
N GLU A 492 12.59 17.01 -7.23
CA GLU A 492 12.03 18.13 -7.99
C GLU A 492 11.78 19.38 -7.13
N LYS A 493 11.40 19.20 -5.86
CA LYS A 493 11.18 20.32 -4.92
C LYS A 493 12.46 20.83 -4.26
N HIS A 494 13.39 19.94 -3.89
CA HIS A 494 14.55 20.23 -3.05
C HIS A 494 15.83 19.55 -3.55
N GLY A 495 16.16 19.74 -4.83
CA GLY A 495 17.20 18.99 -5.57
C GLY A 495 18.52 18.75 -4.82
N TRP A 496 19.23 19.80 -4.41
CA TRP A 496 20.54 19.67 -3.75
C TRP A 496 20.44 19.08 -2.34
N LYS A 497 19.39 19.43 -1.56
CA LYS A 497 19.18 18.92 -0.20
C LYS A 497 19.00 17.39 -0.22
N ILE A 498 18.24 16.88 -1.19
CA ILE A 498 17.98 15.44 -1.32
C ILE A 498 19.24 14.69 -1.73
N VAL A 499 20.04 15.22 -2.66
CA VAL A 499 21.35 14.62 -3.01
C VAL A 499 22.26 14.59 -1.78
N ALA A 500 22.35 15.69 -1.02
CA ALA A 500 23.18 15.76 0.17
C ALA A 500 22.79 14.70 1.22
N ILE A 501 21.50 14.63 1.58
CA ILE A 501 20.99 13.69 2.58
C ILE A 501 21.22 12.24 2.14
N THR A 502 20.92 11.92 0.88
CA THR A 502 21.06 10.54 0.38
C THR A 502 22.52 10.10 0.22
N ARG A 503 23.47 11.04 0.09
CA ARG A 503 24.91 10.77 0.05
C ARG A 503 25.55 10.65 1.42
N LEU A 504 25.10 11.45 2.40
CA LEU A 504 25.58 11.38 3.78
C LEU A 504 25.04 10.14 4.52
N VAL A 505 23.87 9.67 4.14
CA VAL A 505 23.16 8.60 4.83
C VAL A 505 23.21 7.29 4.03
N PRO A 506 23.87 6.22 4.54
CA PRO A 506 24.02 4.95 3.82
C PRO A 506 22.76 4.06 3.92
N LEU A 507 21.56 4.59 3.64
CA LEU A 507 20.30 3.82 3.67
C LEU A 507 20.04 3.05 2.37
N VAL A 508 20.62 3.49 1.25
CA VAL A 508 20.40 2.93 -0.09
C VAL A 508 21.76 2.59 -0.72
N PRO A 509 21.89 1.46 -1.42
CA PRO A 509 23.12 1.13 -2.13
C PRO A 509 23.54 2.25 -3.09
N PHE A 510 24.79 2.69 -2.93
CA PHE A 510 25.39 3.82 -3.65
C PHE A 510 25.21 3.74 -5.17
N ASN A 511 25.42 2.56 -5.74
CA ASN A 511 25.33 2.31 -7.18
C ASN A 511 23.91 2.59 -7.69
N LEU A 512 22.90 2.02 -7.02
CA LEU A 512 21.49 2.18 -7.38
C LEU A 512 21.03 3.63 -7.27
N LEU A 513 21.51 4.34 -6.25
CA LEU A 513 21.18 5.75 -6.02
C LEU A 513 21.69 6.65 -7.15
N SER A 514 22.91 6.42 -7.65
CA SER A 514 23.49 7.21 -8.74
C SER A 514 22.70 7.06 -10.05
N TYR A 515 22.28 5.84 -10.39
CA TYR A 515 21.40 5.59 -11.53
C TYR A 515 20.03 6.23 -11.35
N ALA A 516 19.42 6.09 -10.17
CA ALA A 516 18.13 6.71 -9.87
C ALA A 516 18.20 8.25 -10.03
N LEU A 517 19.19 8.91 -9.43
CA LEU A 517 19.34 10.36 -9.52
C LEU A 517 19.57 10.85 -10.96
N GLY A 518 20.17 10.04 -11.84
CA GLY A 518 20.34 10.34 -13.27
C GLY A 518 19.03 10.52 -14.05
N LEU A 519 17.97 9.81 -13.65
CA LEU A 519 16.62 9.90 -14.22
C LEU A 519 15.82 11.11 -13.70
N THR A 520 16.36 11.85 -12.73
CA THR A 520 15.71 13.06 -12.19
C THR A 520 16.10 14.30 -12.99
N ARG A 521 15.36 15.41 -12.79
CA ARG A 521 15.63 16.70 -13.43
C ARG A 521 16.76 17.52 -12.79
N ILE A 522 17.57 16.95 -11.89
CA ILE A 522 18.68 17.69 -11.25
C ILE A 522 19.74 18.07 -12.29
N LYS A 523 20.27 19.29 -12.19
CA LYS A 523 21.41 19.76 -12.97
C LYS A 523 22.66 18.95 -12.63
N PHE A 524 23.42 18.53 -13.65
CA PHE A 524 24.63 17.72 -13.47
C PHE A 524 25.65 18.38 -12.51
N THR A 525 25.83 19.70 -12.62
CA THR A 525 26.73 20.48 -11.75
C THR A 525 26.36 20.40 -10.28
N THR A 526 25.07 20.51 -9.96
CA THR A 526 24.56 20.35 -8.59
C THR A 526 24.81 18.94 -8.08
N TYR A 527 24.56 17.92 -8.90
CA TYR A 527 24.82 16.53 -8.52
C TYR A 527 26.31 16.24 -8.27
N PHE A 528 27.20 16.76 -9.12
CA PHE A 528 28.66 16.60 -9.01
C PHE A 528 29.19 17.23 -7.72
N ILE A 529 28.93 18.53 -7.52
CA ILE A 529 29.45 19.28 -6.36
C ILE A 529 28.92 18.69 -5.06
N THR A 530 27.61 18.43 -4.99
CA THR A 530 27.00 17.88 -3.76
C THR A 530 27.50 16.46 -3.48
N SER A 531 27.66 15.61 -4.50
CA SER A 531 28.19 14.25 -4.28
C SER A 531 29.64 14.28 -3.79
N PHE A 532 30.49 15.12 -4.38
CA PHE A 532 31.89 15.27 -3.97
C PHE A 532 32.00 15.66 -2.49
N ILE A 533 31.27 16.71 -2.07
CA ILE A 533 31.31 17.22 -0.69
C ILE A 533 30.73 16.21 0.29
N CYS A 534 29.57 15.64 -0.02
CA CYS A 534 28.85 14.78 0.93
C CYS A 534 29.41 13.36 1.05
N MET A 535 30.16 12.88 0.05
CA MET A 535 30.84 11.58 0.13
C MET A 535 32.19 11.64 0.83
N LEU A 536 32.81 12.83 0.91
CA LEU A 536 34.15 13.02 1.46
C LEU A 536 34.27 12.54 2.93
N PRO A 537 33.34 12.85 3.85
CA PRO A 537 33.43 12.37 5.24
C PRO A 537 33.40 10.83 5.34
N GLY A 538 32.55 10.18 4.54
CA GLY A 538 32.47 8.72 4.49
C GLY A 538 33.75 8.10 3.92
N CYS A 539 34.31 8.70 2.87
CA CYS A 539 35.58 8.26 2.26
C CYS A 539 36.74 8.33 3.25
N ILE A 540 36.85 9.43 4.00
CA ILE A 540 37.84 9.60 5.07
C ILE A 540 37.66 8.52 6.14
N GLY A 541 36.43 8.26 6.59
CA GLY A 541 36.12 7.22 7.58
C GLY A 541 36.60 5.82 7.14
N TYR A 542 36.28 5.40 5.91
CA TYR A 542 36.69 4.10 5.38
C TYR A 542 38.22 3.98 5.21
N ILE A 543 38.89 5.05 4.80
CA ILE A 543 40.34 5.03 4.59
C ILE A 543 41.09 5.06 5.93
N LEU A 544 40.61 5.81 6.92
CA LEU A 544 41.18 5.76 8.27
C LEU A 544 41.04 4.37 8.90
N LEU A 545 39.91 3.69 8.66
CA LEU A 545 39.74 2.30 9.07
C LEU A 545 40.73 1.35 8.38
N SER A 546 41.01 1.57 7.09
CA SER A 546 41.93 0.71 6.32
C SER A 546 43.32 0.64 6.95
N GLY A 547 43.85 1.77 7.44
CA GLY A 547 45.17 1.84 8.07
C GLY A 547 45.29 1.11 9.41
N SER A 548 44.17 0.72 10.02
CA SER A 548 44.13 -0.01 11.29
C SER A 548 43.66 -1.46 11.16
N VAL A 549 43.34 -1.94 9.95
CA VAL A 549 42.91 -3.33 9.72
C VAL A 549 43.99 -4.32 10.16
N LEU A 550 45.25 -4.07 9.81
CA LEU A 550 46.40 -4.91 10.19
C LEU A 550 46.70 -4.86 11.69
N GLU A 551 46.55 -3.69 12.33
CA GLU A 551 46.79 -3.51 13.76
C GLU A 551 45.72 -4.20 14.61
N VAL A 552 44.46 -4.16 14.17
CA VAL A 552 43.32 -4.84 14.80
C VAL A 552 43.46 -6.36 14.72
N LEU A 553 43.93 -6.90 13.58
CA LEU A 553 44.24 -8.32 13.43
C LEU A 553 45.37 -8.79 14.37
N GLN A 554 46.24 -7.88 14.79
CA GLN A 554 47.31 -8.11 15.78
C GLN A 554 46.89 -7.75 17.22
N GLY A 555 45.60 -7.45 17.46
CA GLY A 555 45.06 -7.16 18.79
C GLY A 555 45.35 -5.75 19.33
N LYS A 556 45.89 -4.83 18.51
CA LYS A 556 46.17 -3.44 18.91
C LYS A 556 45.12 -2.50 18.34
N LEU A 557 44.39 -1.81 19.21
CA LEU A 557 43.38 -0.82 18.81
C LEU A 557 44.00 0.58 18.77
N SER A 558 44.24 1.08 17.56
CA SER A 558 44.83 2.40 17.31
C SER A 558 43.79 3.54 17.38
N ILE A 559 44.24 4.76 17.69
CA ILE A 559 43.42 5.98 17.69
C ILE A 559 42.76 6.19 16.31
N LYS A 560 43.42 5.81 15.22
CA LYS A 560 42.90 5.91 13.85
C LYS A 560 41.67 5.02 13.62
N PHE A 561 41.64 3.84 14.24
CA PHE A 561 40.49 2.94 14.21
C PHE A 561 39.27 3.57 14.87
N PHE A 562 39.42 4.10 16.09
CA PHE A 562 38.33 4.75 16.81
C PHE A 562 37.85 6.03 16.11
N ALA A 563 38.76 6.80 15.51
CA ALA A 563 38.42 7.98 14.72
C ALA A 563 37.60 7.62 13.47
N GLY A 564 38.04 6.62 12.69
CA GLY A 564 37.31 6.14 11.52
C GLY A 564 35.94 5.55 11.86
N LEU A 565 35.88 4.73 12.92
CA LEU A 565 34.65 4.13 13.43
C LEU A 565 33.68 5.22 13.95
N GLY A 566 34.20 6.21 14.67
CA GLY A 566 33.44 7.36 15.17
C GLY A 566 32.79 8.17 14.05
N ILE A 567 33.52 8.43 12.96
CA ILE A 567 32.97 9.13 11.77
C ILE A 567 31.83 8.32 11.14
N ILE A 568 31.99 7.00 10.96
CA ILE A 568 30.94 6.15 10.36
C ILE A 568 29.71 6.05 11.26
N ILE A 569 29.91 5.90 12.58
CA ILE A 569 28.81 5.88 13.55
C ILE A 569 28.08 7.23 13.55
N LEU A 570 28.80 8.35 13.58
CA LEU A 570 28.23 9.69 13.54
C LEU A 570 27.37 9.89 12.28
N LEU A 571 27.90 9.56 11.09
CA LEU A 571 27.18 9.64 9.83
C LEU A 571 25.94 8.72 9.80
N SER A 572 26.03 7.54 10.40
CA SER A 572 24.92 6.58 10.50
C SER A 572 23.83 7.00 11.49
N LEU A 573 24.16 7.86 12.47
CA LEU A 573 23.22 8.41 13.45
C LEU A 573 22.48 9.67 12.97
N ILE A 574 23.00 10.37 11.95
CA ILE A 574 22.34 11.52 11.31
C ILE A 574 20.81 11.30 11.09
N PRO A 575 20.35 10.17 10.52
CA PRO A 575 18.92 9.93 10.28
C PRO A 575 18.07 9.87 11.55
N VAL A 576 18.66 9.47 12.68
CA VAL A 576 17.97 9.39 13.98
C VAL A 576 17.70 10.80 14.52
N PHE A 577 18.64 11.72 14.33
CA PHE A 577 18.47 13.13 14.69
C PHE A 577 17.50 13.85 13.73
N PHE A 578 17.56 13.57 12.42
CA PHE A 578 16.64 14.15 11.45
C PHE A 578 15.19 13.65 11.59
N LYS A 579 14.95 12.44 12.13
CA LYS A 579 13.59 11.96 12.44
C LYS A 579 12.86 12.79 13.51
N LYS A 580 13.58 13.60 14.30
CA LYS A 580 12.99 14.51 15.29
C LYS A 580 12.60 15.87 14.70
N ILE A 581 13.08 16.21 13.51
CA ILE A 581 12.75 17.47 12.81
C ILE A 581 11.55 17.20 11.90
N LYS A 582 10.47 17.98 12.07
CA LYS A 582 9.25 17.80 11.28
C LYS A 582 9.53 18.18 9.82
N PRO A 583 8.91 17.50 8.84
CA PRO A 583 9.04 17.85 7.42
C PRO A 583 8.54 19.26 7.05
N GLU A 584 7.93 19.96 8.00
CA GLU A 584 7.31 21.28 7.87
C GLU A 584 8.33 22.43 8.01
N ASP A 585 9.53 22.14 8.54
CA ASP A 585 10.60 23.12 8.79
C ASP A 585 11.74 23.05 7.73
N LEU A 586 11.50 22.42 6.56
CA LEU A 586 12.52 22.13 5.53
C LEU A 586 12.27 22.78 4.17
#